data_AF-A0A7S2MBT7-F1
#
_entry.id   AF-A0A7S2MBT7-F1
#
_cell.length_a   1.000
_cell.length_b   1.000
_cell.length_c   1.000
_cell.angle_alpha   90.00
_cell.angle_beta   90.00
_cell.angle_gamma   90.00
#
_symmetry.space_group_name_H-M   'P 1'
#
loop_
_entity.id
_entity.type
_entity.pdbx_description
1 polymer ?
#
loop_
_entity_poly.entity_id
_entity_poly.type
_entity_poly.pdbx_seq_one_letter_code
_entity_poly.pdbx_strand_id
1 'polypeptide(L)'
;MSIIKILVAAEIVVGARMQTPVLHSHNRTILSSYQVYFDTMNALVMGDREMWDPTVGFREEHLSLTGAYFTIQTHKEGNGGEQTNYTMLDAHELNRRGDNLQATTLIGDFVVVNDHFYDVYAHLLIDHFPALAWLQSHLPETTRFILPDNPVYNSILTYVDPEFVKNRILWVGKGEVLQITGTFRPYFASVARYYRKGGITLSRIVRPLGFVQALRSWLSVVGGPPQQADIGEGTIVYYSRSAAHHKRNKANITKLNPHIDASHGRQIEEGHERDIIDVIRNGMARHRRNERLVVFNGHRESDGKPMSFLEQRDLFSSASIVVGPHGGGMASIIFMEERSRTPPAVLEFICSPESVKVQSSCPWHKTFYSLWGTIPWIDYHHVPFSSNSTKDFTYVSLKLVDEALNALFARSEINGAMAAKEELAIKRSHL
;
A
#
# COMPACT_ATOMS: atom_id res chain seq x y z
N MET A 1 42.38 -20.49 35.22
CA MET A 1 41.32 -19.87 34.41
C MET A 1 41.53 -20.29 32.97
N SER A 2 40.65 -21.14 32.48
CA SER A 2 40.89 -22.02 31.33
C SER A 2 40.72 -21.31 30.00
N ILE A 3 41.76 -21.36 29.17
CA ILE A 3 41.74 -21.09 27.73
C ILE A 3 41.54 -22.45 27.06
N ILE A 4 40.44 -22.63 26.33
CA ILE A 4 40.23 -23.80 25.48
C ILE A 4 40.39 -23.37 24.03
N LYS A 5 41.49 -23.81 23.43
CA LYS A 5 41.65 -24.03 21.98
C LYS A 5 41.49 -25.54 21.76
N ILE A 6 40.62 -25.96 20.83
CA ILE A 6 40.74 -27.26 20.17
C ILE A 6 40.49 -27.08 18.67
N LEU A 7 41.43 -27.60 17.90
CA LEU A 7 41.46 -27.75 16.45
C LEU A 7 40.84 -29.10 16.04
N VAL A 8 40.15 -29.10 14.89
CA VAL A 8 40.14 -30.10 13.79
C VAL A 8 39.71 -31.54 14.08
N ALA A 9 38.68 -32.01 13.34
CA ALA A 9 38.80 -33.11 12.36
C ALA A 9 37.52 -33.23 11.52
N ALA A 10 37.72 -33.30 10.21
CA ALA A 10 36.72 -33.70 9.23
C ALA A 10 36.70 -35.22 9.11
N GLU A 11 35.51 -35.80 8.98
CA GLU A 11 35.35 -37.10 8.31
C GLU A 11 34.18 -37.04 7.32
N ILE A 12 34.52 -37.46 6.11
CA ILE A 12 33.69 -37.56 4.92
C ILE A 12 33.11 -38.98 4.92
N VAL A 13 31.79 -39.12 4.75
CA VAL A 13 31.20 -40.37 4.24
C VAL A 13 30.40 -40.07 2.98
N VAL A 14 30.86 -40.71 1.91
CA VAL A 14 30.31 -40.69 0.54
C VAL A 14 29.11 -41.62 0.45
N GLY A 15 28.07 -41.23 -0.30
CA GLY A 15 27.21 -42.21 -0.95
C GLY A 15 25.79 -41.76 -1.30
N ALA A 16 25.60 -41.17 -2.48
CA ALA A 16 24.56 -41.58 -3.45
C ALA A 16 24.61 -40.65 -4.68
N ARG A 17 25.13 -41.18 -5.80
CA ARG A 17 25.02 -40.57 -7.13
C ARG A 17 23.59 -40.76 -7.63
N MET A 18 22.88 -39.67 -7.90
CA MET A 18 21.85 -39.65 -8.94
C MET A 18 22.38 -38.87 -10.14
N GLN A 19 22.43 -39.56 -11.28
CA GLN A 19 22.79 -38.99 -12.58
C GLN A 19 21.71 -37.99 -12.99
N THR A 20 22.08 -36.72 -13.14
CA THR A 20 21.28 -35.74 -13.88
C THR A 20 21.52 -35.91 -15.38
N PRO A 21 20.48 -35.94 -16.22
CA PRO A 21 20.68 -36.01 -17.66
C PRO A 21 21.30 -34.70 -18.17
N VAL A 22 22.31 -34.86 -19.03
CA VAL A 22 22.92 -33.80 -19.82
C VAL A 22 21.86 -33.28 -20.80
N LEU A 23 21.28 -32.12 -20.50
CA LEU A 23 20.50 -31.36 -21.48
C LEU A 23 21.48 -30.62 -22.40
N HIS A 24 21.37 -30.95 -23.70
CA HIS A 24 22.16 -30.34 -24.75
C HIS A 24 21.99 -28.82 -24.81
N SER A 25 23.14 -28.18 -25.05
CA SER A 25 23.37 -26.80 -25.45
C SER A 25 22.26 -26.22 -26.31
N HIS A 26 21.76 -25.02 -25.95
CA HIS A 26 21.38 -23.86 -26.81
C HIS A 26 20.79 -22.68 -26.01
N ASN A 27 20.66 -22.77 -24.66
CA ASN A 27 20.06 -21.71 -23.81
C ASN A 27 21.03 -20.92 -22.89
N ARG A 28 22.34 -20.95 -23.11
CA ARG A 28 23.30 -20.30 -22.19
C ARG A 28 23.24 -18.77 -22.18
N THR A 29 22.85 -18.13 -23.28
CA THR A 29 22.82 -16.66 -23.37
C THR A 29 21.59 -16.06 -22.67
N ILE A 30 20.45 -16.78 -22.68
CA ILE A 30 19.18 -16.33 -22.07
C ILE A 30 19.26 -16.39 -20.55
N LEU A 31 19.88 -17.44 -20.00
CA LEU A 31 20.11 -17.53 -18.56
C LEU A 31 21.15 -16.50 -18.10
N SER A 32 22.16 -16.13 -18.90
CA SER A 32 23.15 -15.14 -18.47
C SER A 32 22.61 -13.72 -18.35
N SER A 33 21.69 -13.27 -19.21
CA SER A 33 21.12 -11.91 -19.12
C SER A 33 20.10 -11.79 -17.99
N TYR A 34 19.31 -12.83 -17.73
CA TYR A 34 18.46 -12.90 -16.53
C TYR A 34 19.33 -13.02 -15.26
N GLN A 35 20.36 -13.87 -15.25
CA GLN A 35 21.23 -14.06 -14.08
C GLN A 35 22.07 -12.81 -13.78
N VAL A 36 22.57 -12.06 -14.78
CA VAL A 36 23.28 -10.78 -14.57
C VAL A 36 22.34 -9.70 -14.00
N TYR A 37 21.09 -9.64 -14.48
CA TYR A 37 20.05 -8.79 -13.89
C TYR A 37 19.72 -9.20 -12.43
N PHE A 38 19.73 -10.51 -12.12
CA PHE A 38 19.46 -11.03 -10.77
C PHE A 38 20.65 -10.94 -9.80
N ASP A 39 21.88 -11.12 -10.26
CA ASP A 39 23.09 -11.07 -9.43
C ASP A 39 23.44 -9.62 -9.05
N THR A 40 23.11 -8.65 -9.91
CA THR A 40 23.28 -7.22 -9.63
C THR A 40 22.31 -6.75 -8.54
N MET A 41 21.08 -7.28 -8.51
CA MET A 41 20.12 -7.05 -7.42
C MET A 41 20.54 -7.71 -6.09
N ASN A 42 21.25 -8.85 -6.13
CA ASN A 42 21.72 -9.56 -4.93
C ASN A 42 22.92 -8.88 -4.25
N ALA A 43 23.82 -8.24 -5.01
CA ALA A 43 24.99 -7.55 -4.45
C ALA A 43 24.64 -6.27 -3.66
N LEU A 44 23.47 -5.67 -3.91
CA LEU A 44 23.01 -4.42 -3.30
C LEU A 44 22.35 -4.59 -1.92
N VAL A 45 21.93 -5.80 -1.54
CA VAL A 45 21.11 -6.04 -0.33
C VAL A 45 21.93 -6.53 0.88
N MET A 46 23.23 -6.83 0.72
CA MET A 46 24.07 -7.47 1.75
C MET A 46 25.21 -6.59 2.31
N GLY A 47 25.13 -5.26 2.19
CA GLY A 47 26.10 -4.33 2.79
C GLY A 47 25.63 -3.80 4.16
N ASP A 48 26.18 -4.33 5.24
CA ASP A 48 25.92 -3.88 6.61
C ASP A 48 26.45 -2.46 6.90
N ARG A 49 25.63 -1.68 7.62
CA ARG A 49 25.91 -0.49 8.48
C ARG A 49 25.67 0.96 8.01
N GLU A 50 25.17 1.23 6.81
CA GLU A 50 24.60 2.55 6.47
C GLU A 50 23.17 2.41 5.92
N MET A 51 22.27 1.92 6.77
CA MET A 51 20.84 1.94 6.47
C MET A 51 20.35 3.40 6.58
N TRP A 52 19.63 3.86 5.55
CA TRP A 52 18.97 5.18 5.41
C TRP A 52 19.70 6.27 4.62
N ASP A 53 20.52 5.89 3.64
CA ASP A 53 20.69 6.77 2.47
C ASP A 53 19.63 6.41 1.40
N PRO A 54 18.61 7.26 1.16
CA PRO A 54 17.63 7.03 0.10
C PRO A 54 18.24 7.01 -1.31
N THR A 55 19.51 7.37 -1.48
CA THR A 55 20.23 7.31 -2.76
C THR A 55 20.86 5.94 -3.07
N VAL A 56 21.00 5.05 -2.09
CA VAL A 56 21.74 3.77 -2.25
C VAL A 56 20.84 2.60 -2.70
N GLY A 57 19.54 2.82 -2.87
CA GLY A 57 18.57 1.73 -3.12
C GLY A 57 18.28 1.35 -4.58
N PHE A 58 18.80 2.06 -5.58
CA PHE A 58 18.56 1.74 -7.00
C PHE A 58 19.75 2.13 -7.85
N ARG A 59 20.45 1.14 -8.43
CA ARG A 59 21.19 1.44 -9.67
C ARG A 59 20.15 1.55 -10.77
N GLU A 60 20.04 2.72 -11.40
CA GLU A 60 19.38 2.86 -12.69
C GLU A 60 20.11 1.96 -13.69
N GLU A 61 19.63 0.74 -13.88
CA GLU A 61 20.01 -0.03 -15.07
C GLU A 61 19.29 0.61 -16.26
N HIS A 62 19.97 1.54 -16.91
CA HIS A 62 19.54 2.04 -18.22
C HIS A 62 19.68 0.92 -19.24
N LEU A 63 18.59 0.20 -19.44
CA LEU A 63 18.47 -0.68 -20.59
C LEU A 63 18.13 0.21 -21.80
N SER A 64 19.17 0.64 -22.51
CA SER A 64 19.03 1.16 -23.87
C SER A 64 18.73 -0.04 -24.76
N LEU A 65 17.44 -0.33 -24.96
CA LEU A 65 16.99 -1.46 -25.76
C LEU A 65 16.60 -0.97 -27.15
N THR A 66 17.24 -1.54 -28.16
CA THR A 66 16.73 -1.47 -29.54
C THR A 66 15.74 -2.61 -29.73
N GLY A 67 14.45 -2.34 -29.55
CA GLY A 67 13.36 -3.26 -29.93
C GLY A 67 12.97 -4.29 -28.87
N ALA A 68 12.77 -3.87 -27.62
CA ALA A 68 12.18 -4.75 -26.61
C ALA A 68 10.68 -4.92 -26.85
N TYR A 69 10.21 -6.17 -26.80
CA TYR A 69 8.78 -6.48 -26.86
C TYR A 69 8.27 -6.83 -25.46
N PHE A 70 7.08 -6.36 -25.14
CA PHE A 70 6.39 -6.76 -23.92
C PHE A 70 4.88 -6.82 -24.14
N THR A 71 4.24 -7.66 -23.36
CA THR A 71 2.79 -7.81 -23.33
C THR A 71 2.27 -7.75 -21.91
N ILE A 72 1.05 -7.25 -21.77
CA ILE A 72 0.32 -7.21 -20.51
C ILE A 72 -0.64 -8.39 -20.45
N GLN A 73 -0.33 -9.34 -19.57
CA GLN A 73 -1.20 -10.49 -19.30
C GLN A 73 -1.85 -10.32 -17.94
N THR A 74 -3.18 -10.31 -17.89
CA THR A 74 -3.92 -10.25 -16.62
C THR A 74 -4.50 -11.62 -16.27
N HIS A 75 -4.24 -12.06 -15.05
CA HIS A 75 -4.76 -13.29 -14.48
C HIS A 75 -5.66 -12.93 -13.29
N LYS A 76 -6.83 -13.58 -13.19
CA LYS A 76 -7.67 -13.48 -12.00
C LYS A 76 -7.07 -14.34 -10.89
N GLU A 77 -6.78 -13.74 -9.75
CA GLU A 77 -6.45 -14.49 -8.54
C GLU A 77 -7.73 -15.09 -7.90
N GLY A 78 -7.57 -16.20 -7.17
CA GLY A 78 -8.69 -16.87 -6.50
C GLY A 78 -9.37 -16.05 -5.40
N ASN A 79 -8.81 -14.90 -5.02
CA ASN A 79 -9.36 -13.94 -4.06
C ASN A 79 -10.20 -12.81 -4.72
N GLY A 80 -10.36 -12.85 -6.05
CA GLY A 80 -11.18 -11.90 -6.81
C GLY A 80 -10.44 -10.66 -7.35
N GLY A 81 -9.16 -10.46 -7.03
CA GLY A 81 -8.35 -9.40 -7.64
C GLY A 81 -7.72 -9.82 -8.97
N GLU A 82 -7.44 -8.85 -9.85
CA GLU A 82 -6.64 -9.07 -11.05
C GLU A 82 -5.16 -8.80 -10.78
N GLN A 83 -4.31 -9.77 -11.13
CA GLN A 83 -2.86 -9.59 -11.18
C GLN A 83 -2.45 -9.35 -12.64
N THR A 84 -1.72 -8.25 -12.87
CA THR A 84 -1.06 -8.01 -14.15
C THR A 84 0.36 -8.55 -14.09
N ASN A 85 0.69 -9.35 -15.08
CA ASN A 85 2.04 -9.78 -15.36
C ASN A 85 2.47 -9.12 -16.66
N TYR A 86 3.55 -8.35 -16.60
CA TYR A 86 4.25 -7.90 -17.79
C TYR A 86 5.25 -8.97 -18.15
N THR A 87 5.09 -9.53 -19.34
CA THR A 87 6.01 -10.53 -19.86
C THR A 87 6.85 -9.84 -20.92
N MET A 88 8.16 -9.74 -20.68
CA MET A 88 9.09 -9.40 -21.76
C MET A 88 9.11 -10.58 -22.73
N LEU A 89 8.78 -10.30 -23.99
CA LEU A 89 8.80 -11.29 -25.07
C LEU A 89 10.07 -11.06 -25.89
N ASP A 90 10.72 -12.14 -26.30
CA ASP A 90 11.63 -12.05 -27.44
C ASP A 90 10.85 -12.20 -28.75
N ALA A 91 11.47 -11.79 -29.86
CA ALA A 91 10.86 -11.88 -31.19
C ALA A 91 10.51 -13.34 -31.58
N HIS A 92 11.24 -14.33 -31.04
CA HIS A 92 10.96 -15.74 -31.28
C HIS A 92 9.70 -16.22 -30.56
N GLU A 93 9.40 -15.69 -29.38
CA GLU A 93 8.21 -16.02 -28.60
C GLU A 93 6.94 -15.42 -29.22
N LEU A 94 7.04 -14.21 -29.77
CA LEU A 94 5.99 -13.63 -30.60
C LEU A 94 5.70 -14.50 -31.82
N ASN A 95 6.74 -14.89 -32.56
CA ASN A 95 6.60 -15.77 -33.73
C ASN A 95 6.05 -17.15 -33.37
N ARG A 96 6.44 -17.72 -32.21
CA ARG A 96 5.97 -19.03 -31.74
C ARG A 96 4.50 -19.04 -31.37
N ARG A 97 3.96 -17.94 -30.86
CA ARG A 97 2.53 -17.86 -30.50
C ARG A 97 1.63 -17.96 -31.74
N GLY A 98 2.17 -17.78 -32.95
CA GLY A 98 1.40 -17.85 -34.19
C GLY A 98 0.38 -16.72 -34.32
N ASP A 99 0.32 -15.84 -33.32
CA ASP A 99 -0.52 -14.66 -33.33
C ASP A 99 0.25 -13.61 -34.13
N ASN A 100 -0.30 -13.19 -35.27
CA ASN A 100 0.13 -11.98 -35.99
C ASN A 100 -0.22 -10.74 -35.14
N LEU A 101 0.25 -10.68 -33.89
CA LEU A 101 0.01 -9.55 -33.00
C LEU A 101 0.74 -8.36 -33.59
N GLN A 102 -0.03 -7.41 -34.11
CA GLN A 102 0.51 -6.13 -34.52
C GLN A 102 1.02 -5.43 -33.27
N ALA A 103 2.35 -5.43 -33.10
CA ALA A 103 2.99 -4.71 -32.02
C ALA A 103 2.89 -3.21 -32.31
N THR A 104 2.44 -2.43 -31.32
CA THR A 104 2.50 -0.96 -31.41
C THR A 104 3.92 -0.52 -31.08
N THR A 105 4.61 0.07 -32.06
CA THR A 105 5.96 0.59 -31.85
C THR A 105 5.91 1.94 -31.13
N LEU A 106 6.66 2.05 -30.04
CA LEU A 106 6.81 3.24 -29.22
C LEU A 106 8.27 3.69 -29.27
N ILE A 107 8.49 4.99 -29.51
CA ILE A 107 9.83 5.58 -29.57
C ILE A 107 9.96 6.62 -28.45
N GLY A 108 11.03 6.52 -27.65
CA GLY A 108 11.31 7.51 -26.60
C GLY A 108 11.77 6.90 -25.28
N ASP A 109 11.41 7.59 -24.20
CA ASP A 109 11.77 7.21 -22.84
C ASP A 109 10.55 6.75 -22.04
N PHE A 110 10.56 5.48 -21.61
CA PHE A 110 9.43 4.85 -20.97
C PHE A 110 9.80 4.17 -19.64
N VAL A 111 8.86 4.24 -18.70
CA VAL A 111 8.85 3.42 -17.48
C VAL A 111 7.59 2.57 -17.47
N VAL A 112 7.72 1.28 -17.16
CA VAL A 112 6.58 0.40 -16.89
C VAL A 112 6.46 0.23 -15.40
N VAL A 113 5.29 0.50 -14.83
CA VAL A 113 5.03 0.27 -13.41
C VAL A 113 4.11 -0.93 -13.28
N ASN A 114 4.62 -1.99 -12.66
CA ASN A 114 3.87 -3.20 -12.39
C ASN A 114 3.82 -3.53 -10.91
N ASP A 115 2.61 -3.69 -10.39
CA ASP A 115 2.35 -4.28 -9.09
C ASP A 115 0.99 -5.01 -9.10
N HIS A 116 0.71 -5.76 -8.05
CA HIS A 116 -0.53 -6.51 -7.88
C HIS A 116 -1.72 -5.57 -7.65
N PHE A 117 -2.93 -6.06 -7.98
CA PHE A 117 -4.20 -5.46 -7.57
C PHE A 117 -4.40 -3.99 -7.98
N TYR A 118 -4.03 -3.64 -9.21
CA TYR A 118 -4.23 -2.30 -9.80
C TYR A 118 -5.72 -1.95 -10.05
N ASP A 119 -6.62 -2.91 -9.82
CA ASP A 119 -8.07 -2.76 -9.86
C ASP A 119 -8.69 -2.56 -8.47
N VAL A 120 -7.87 -2.60 -7.40
CA VAL A 120 -8.31 -2.47 -6.01
C VAL A 120 -7.86 -1.12 -5.45
N TYR A 121 -8.83 -0.27 -5.07
CA TYR A 121 -8.60 1.07 -4.51
C TYR A 121 -7.46 1.13 -3.47
N ALA A 122 -7.49 0.27 -2.45
CA ALA A 122 -6.46 0.31 -1.42
C ALA A 122 -5.07 -0.03 -1.96
N HIS A 123 -4.96 -0.99 -2.87
CA HIS A 123 -3.69 -1.32 -3.49
C HIS A 123 -3.20 -0.19 -4.39
N LEU A 124 -4.09 0.50 -5.10
CA LEU A 124 -3.73 1.72 -5.83
C LEU A 124 -3.11 2.76 -4.89
N LEU A 125 -3.76 3.05 -3.75
CA LEU A 125 -3.25 4.05 -2.81
C LEU A 125 -1.94 3.67 -2.13
N ILE A 126 -1.83 2.41 -1.71
CA ILE A 126 -0.71 2.01 -0.87
C ILE A 126 0.46 1.48 -1.68
N ASP A 127 0.23 0.79 -2.79
CA ASP A 127 1.27 0.13 -3.59
C ASP A 127 1.66 0.97 -4.81
N HIS A 128 0.68 1.39 -5.62
CA HIS A 128 0.94 1.99 -6.93
C HIS A 128 1.28 3.48 -6.83
N PHE A 129 0.43 4.27 -6.18
CA PHE A 129 0.54 5.73 -6.17
C PHE A 129 1.84 6.23 -5.52
N PRO A 130 2.34 5.66 -4.41
CA PRO A 130 3.64 6.05 -3.88
C PRO A 130 4.77 5.81 -4.86
N ALA A 131 4.71 4.70 -5.62
CA ALA A 131 5.71 4.41 -6.63
C ALA A 131 5.62 5.36 -7.83
N LEU A 132 4.40 5.66 -8.30
CA LEU A 132 4.19 6.66 -9.34
C LEU A 132 4.71 8.04 -8.91
N ALA A 133 4.36 8.48 -7.70
CA ALA A 133 4.80 9.77 -7.18
C ALA A 133 6.33 9.87 -7.11
N TRP A 134 6.96 8.83 -6.59
CA TRP A 134 8.42 8.77 -6.48
C TRP A 134 9.07 8.76 -7.87
N LEU A 135 8.62 7.91 -8.79
CA LEU A 135 9.16 7.86 -10.15
C LEU A 135 8.94 9.19 -10.89
N GLN A 136 7.76 9.80 -10.75
CA GLN A 136 7.42 11.07 -11.40
C GLN A 136 8.32 12.21 -10.90
N SER A 137 8.72 12.19 -9.62
CA SER A 137 9.63 13.20 -9.06
C SER A 137 11.12 12.97 -9.37
N HIS A 138 11.51 11.79 -9.86
CA HIS A 138 12.91 11.44 -10.15
C HIS A 138 13.20 11.27 -11.65
N LEU A 139 12.18 11.04 -12.47
CA LEU A 139 12.32 10.86 -13.92
C LEU A 139 12.03 12.15 -14.69
N PRO A 140 12.75 12.42 -15.80
CA PRO A 140 12.50 13.59 -16.65
C PRO A 140 11.02 13.75 -17.02
N GLU A 141 10.54 14.98 -17.14
CA GLU A 141 9.14 15.26 -17.53
C GLU A 141 8.76 14.63 -18.88
N THR A 142 9.73 14.39 -19.76
CA THR A 142 9.58 13.71 -21.04
C THR A 142 9.37 12.20 -20.93
N THR A 143 9.70 11.57 -19.79
CA THR A 143 9.52 10.14 -19.57
C THR A 143 8.04 9.81 -19.45
N ARG A 144 7.56 8.87 -20.27
CA ARG A 144 6.18 8.39 -20.26
C ARG A 144 6.05 7.10 -19.44
N PHE A 145 4.90 6.94 -18.79
CA PHE A 145 4.55 5.82 -17.94
C PHE A 145 3.58 4.90 -18.66
N ILE A 146 3.92 3.63 -18.73
CA ILE A 146 3.05 2.60 -19.29
C ILE A 146 2.34 1.91 -18.14
N LEU A 147 1.00 2.00 -18.16
CA LEU A 147 0.11 1.48 -17.13
C LEU A 147 -0.99 0.62 -17.78
N PRO A 148 -1.53 -0.38 -17.06
CA PRO A 148 -2.63 -1.18 -17.59
C PRO A 148 -3.88 -0.30 -17.69
N ASP A 149 -4.59 -0.38 -18.83
CA ASP A 149 -5.85 0.33 -19.00
C ASP A 149 -6.93 -0.31 -18.11
N ASN A 150 -7.14 0.30 -16.95
CA ASN A 150 -8.10 -0.14 -15.96
C ASN A 150 -8.99 1.05 -15.57
N PRO A 151 -10.33 0.93 -15.62
CA PRO A 151 -11.22 2.05 -15.32
C PRO A 151 -11.04 2.64 -13.92
N VAL A 152 -10.70 1.82 -12.92
CA VAL A 152 -10.49 2.27 -11.52
C VAL A 152 -9.19 3.05 -11.41
N TYR A 153 -8.11 2.48 -11.94
CA TYR A 153 -6.81 3.15 -11.96
C TYR A 153 -6.88 4.46 -12.74
N ASN A 154 -7.45 4.43 -13.94
CA ASN A 154 -7.58 5.58 -14.82
C ASN A 154 -8.47 6.66 -14.18
N SER A 155 -9.64 6.29 -13.64
CA SER A 155 -10.53 7.28 -13.01
C SER A 155 -9.90 7.96 -11.80
N ILE A 156 -9.27 7.21 -10.88
CA ILE A 156 -8.64 7.79 -9.70
C ILE A 156 -7.43 8.63 -10.11
N LEU A 157 -6.56 8.12 -10.98
CA LEU A 157 -5.34 8.83 -11.37
C LEU A 157 -5.65 10.09 -12.19
N THR A 158 -6.61 10.04 -13.11
CA THR A 158 -7.07 11.21 -13.88
C THR A 158 -7.68 12.25 -12.95
N TYR A 159 -8.37 11.78 -11.92
CA TYR A 159 -9.00 12.67 -10.96
C TYR A 159 -8.00 13.28 -9.98
N VAL A 160 -6.95 12.54 -9.61
CA VAL A 160 -5.78 13.09 -8.93
C VAL A 160 -5.13 14.08 -9.88
N ASP A 161 -4.34 13.62 -10.85
CA ASP A 161 -3.51 14.48 -11.69
C ASP A 161 -3.88 14.32 -13.18
N PRO A 162 -4.87 15.08 -13.69
CA PRO A 162 -5.33 14.95 -15.06
C PRO A 162 -4.25 15.33 -16.08
N GLU A 163 -3.35 16.27 -15.74
CA GLU A 163 -2.26 16.66 -16.64
C GLU A 163 -1.17 15.59 -16.68
N PHE A 164 -0.84 14.93 -15.57
CA PHE A 164 0.03 13.76 -15.59
C PHE A 164 -0.54 12.64 -16.45
N VAL A 165 -1.84 12.33 -16.30
CA VAL A 165 -2.49 11.32 -17.14
C VAL A 165 -2.42 11.67 -18.61
N LYS A 166 -2.82 12.90 -18.96
CA LYS A 166 -2.86 13.36 -20.34
C LYS A 166 -1.49 13.39 -21.00
N ASN A 167 -0.46 13.86 -20.29
CA ASN A 167 0.83 14.17 -20.88
C ASN A 167 1.85 13.03 -20.72
N ARG A 168 1.76 12.22 -19.67
CA ARG A 168 2.79 11.23 -19.32
C ARG A 168 2.30 9.80 -19.30
N ILE A 169 1.00 9.51 -19.16
CA ILE A 169 0.52 8.13 -19.15
C ILE A 169 0.26 7.60 -20.57
N LEU A 170 0.61 6.35 -20.80
CA LEU A 170 0.16 5.52 -21.90
C LEU A 170 -0.60 4.33 -21.31
N TRP A 171 -1.92 4.34 -21.50
CA TRP A 171 -2.78 3.23 -21.13
C TRP A 171 -2.66 2.11 -22.16
N VAL A 172 -2.51 0.88 -21.67
CA VAL A 172 -2.29 -0.29 -22.52
C VAL A 172 -3.33 -1.35 -22.19
N GLY A 173 -4.08 -1.76 -23.21
CA GLY A 173 -5.12 -2.76 -23.10
C GLY A 173 -4.57 -4.15 -22.80
N LYS A 174 -5.45 -5.01 -22.28
CA LYS A 174 -5.12 -6.43 -22.04
C LYS A 174 -4.76 -7.12 -23.36
N GLY A 175 -3.60 -7.79 -23.37
CA GLY A 175 -3.14 -8.55 -24.54
C GLY A 175 -2.49 -7.71 -25.64
N GLU A 176 -2.44 -6.39 -25.49
CA GLU A 176 -1.66 -5.55 -26.39
C GLU A 176 -0.17 -5.89 -26.29
N VAL A 177 0.51 -5.78 -27.44
CA VAL A 177 1.95 -5.98 -27.56
C VAL A 177 2.57 -4.65 -27.95
N LEU A 178 3.57 -4.25 -27.21
CA LEU A 178 4.30 -3.02 -27.44
C LEU A 178 5.74 -3.34 -27.80
N GLN A 179 6.29 -2.59 -28.77
CA GLN A 179 7.70 -2.64 -29.14
C GLN A 179 8.33 -1.29 -28.79
N ILE A 180 9.20 -1.23 -27.78
CA ILE A 180 9.87 0.01 -27.41
C ILE A 180 11.23 0.14 -28.10
N THR A 181 11.46 1.31 -28.66
CA THR A 181 12.76 1.77 -29.18
C THR A 181 13.20 2.99 -28.38
N GLY A 182 14.27 2.86 -27.60
CA GLY A 182 14.79 3.93 -26.76
C GLY A 182 15.13 3.45 -25.35
N THR A 183 14.81 4.26 -24.35
CA THR A 183 15.06 3.92 -22.95
C THR A 183 13.85 3.24 -22.34
N PHE A 184 14.08 2.11 -21.66
CA PHE A 184 13.04 1.34 -21.01
C PHE A 184 13.44 1.01 -19.57
N ARG A 185 12.62 1.45 -18.60
CA ARG A 185 12.81 1.18 -17.17
C ARG A 185 11.64 0.36 -16.64
N PRO A 186 11.80 -0.96 -16.42
CA PRO A 186 10.77 -1.74 -15.75
C PRO A 186 10.85 -1.52 -14.23
N TYR A 187 9.73 -1.16 -13.62
CA TYR A 187 9.59 -1.06 -12.16
C TYR A 187 8.60 -2.13 -11.68
N PHE A 188 9.11 -3.09 -10.89
CA PHE A 188 8.32 -4.17 -10.32
C PHE A 188 8.35 -4.12 -8.79
N ALA A 189 7.33 -3.54 -8.17
CA ALA A 189 7.27 -3.43 -6.71
C ALA A 189 7.14 -4.79 -5.99
N SER A 190 6.59 -5.81 -6.65
CA SER A 190 6.35 -7.12 -6.05
C SER A 190 7.50 -8.12 -6.16
N VAL A 191 8.46 -7.89 -7.06
CA VAL A 191 9.59 -8.81 -7.29
C VAL A 191 10.49 -8.89 -6.04
N ALA A 192 10.57 -7.81 -5.24
CA ALA A 192 11.23 -7.84 -3.93
C ALA A 192 10.59 -8.83 -2.93
N ARG A 193 9.33 -9.25 -3.11
CA ARG A 193 8.62 -10.15 -2.18
C ARG A 193 8.97 -11.64 -2.38
N TYR A 194 9.39 -12.06 -3.58
CA TYR A 194 9.47 -13.49 -3.93
C TYR A 194 10.80 -14.18 -3.59
N TYR A 195 11.90 -13.43 -3.38
CA TYR A 195 13.25 -14.03 -3.32
C TYR A 195 13.74 -14.53 -1.96
N ARG A 196 12.97 -14.40 -0.86
CA ARG A 196 13.37 -14.94 0.46
C ARG A 196 12.51 -16.13 0.89
N LYS A 197 12.40 -17.12 0.02
CA LYS A 197 11.81 -18.43 0.33
C LYS A 197 12.82 -19.28 1.12
N GLY A 198 13.13 -18.90 2.36
CA GLY A 198 14.08 -19.66 3.19
C GLY A 198 14.39 -19.13 4.60
N GLY A 199 13.91 -17.94 4.97
CA GLY A 199 14.11 -17.38 6.31
C GLY A 199 13.14 -16.24 6.54
N ILE A 200 12.77 -16.03 7.80
CA ILE A 200 11.82 -15.01 8.27
C ILE A 200 12.01 -13.72 7.48
N THR A 201 11.05 -13.42 6.62
CA THR A 201 11.09 -12.26 5.74
C THR A 201 10.72 -11.03 6.56
N LEU A 202 11.74 -10.43 7.17
CA LEU A 202 11.67 -9.04 7.60
C LEU A 202 11.37 -8.10 6.41
N SER A 203 11.46 -8.56 5.15
CA SER A 203 11.33 -7.82 3.88
C SER A 203 9.95 -7.23 3.52
N ARG A 204 8.98 -7.22 4.44
CA ARG A 204 8.04 -6.08 4.51
C ARG A 204 8.64 -5.02 5.43
N ILE A 205 9.94 -4.76 5.24
CA ILE A 205 10.64 -3.62 5.80
C ILE A 205 9.87 -2.46 5.21
N VAL A 206 9.07 -1.83 6.06
CA VAL A 206 8.73 -0.41 6.03
C VAL A 206 8.97 0.20 4.66
N ARG A 207 7.89 0.62 3.96
CA ARG A 207 8.09 1.38 2.72
C ARG A 207 9.06 2.53 3.00
N PRO A 208 10.08 2.73 2.14
CA PRO A 208 11.01 3.81 2.36
C PRO A 208 10.21 5.10 2.49
N LEU A 209 10.52 5.90 3.52
CA LEU A 209 9.81 7.15 3.83
C LEU A 209 9.72 8.06 2.59
N GLY A 210 10.69 7.99 1.69
CA GLY A 210 10.68 8.70 0.40
C GLY A 210 9.48 8.42 -0.49
N PHE A 211 8.91 7.21 -0.50
CA PHE A 211 7.68 6.91 -1.27
C PHE A 211 6.46 7.61 -0.67
N VAL A 212 6.35 7.59 0.67
CA VAL A 212 5.29 8.30 1.40
C VAL A 212 5.39 9.80 1.15
N GLN A 213 6.60 10.35 1.29
CA GLN A 213 6.87 11.77 1.12
C GLN A 213 6.59 12.21 -0.32
N ALA A 214 7.03 11.43 -1.32
CA ALA A 214 6.74 11.72 -2.72
C ALA A 214 5.22 11.75 -2.97
N LEU A 215 4.47 10.77 -2.46
CA LEU A 215 3.01 10.75 -2.60
C LEU A 215 2.37 11.98 -1.96
N ARG A 216 2.77 12.35 -0.74
CA ARG A 216 2.22 13.52 -0.06
C ARG A 216 2.53 14.82 -0.80
N SER A 217 3.77 14.99 -1.24
CA SER A 217 4.18 16.14 -2.04
C SER A 217 3.39 16.22 -3.34
N TRP A 218 3.14 15.09 -3.99
CA TRP A 218 2.33 15.07 -5.21
C TRP A 218 0.87 15.45 -4.92
N LEU A 219 0.27 14.85 -3.90
CA LEU A 219 -1.12 15.13 -3.52
C LEU A 219 -1.35 16.57 -3.04
N SER A 220 -0.35 17.20 -2.41
CA SER A 220 -0.45 18.60 -1.96
C SER A 220 -0.40 19.60 -3.12
N VAL A 221 0.39 19.30 -4.17
CA VAL A 221 0.46 20.12 -5.38
C VAL A 221 -0.84 20.03 -6.17
N VAL A 222 -1.28 18.80 -6.40
CA VAL A 222 -2.40 18.50 -7.29
C VAL A 222 -3.75 18.85 -6.66
N GLY A 223 -3.86 18.55 -5.38
CA GLY A 223 -5.09 18.62 -4.64
C GLY A 223 -5.44 19.99 -4.07
N GLY A 224 -4.52 20.96 -4.18
CA GLY A 224 -4.47 22.14 -3.33
C GLY A 224 -4.23 21.78 -1.86
N PRO A 225 -4.08 22.78 -0.96
CA PRO A 225 -4.28 22.51 0.45
C PRO A 225 -5.67 21.88 0.61
N PRO A 226 -5.85 20.90 1.52
CA PRO A 226 -7.19 20.44 1.83
C PRO A 226 -8.04 21.67 2.08
N GLN A 227 -9.24 21.70 1.50
CA GLN A 227 -10.18 22.73 1.89
C GLN A 227 -10.21 22.67 3.41
N GLN A 228 -9.83 23.77 4.06
CA GLN A 228 -9.90 23.92 5.50
C GLN A 228 -11.41 23.87 5.84
N ALA A 229 -12.02 22.70 5.75
CA ALA A 229 -13.33 22.43 6.30
C ALA A 229 -13.21 22.87 7.74
N ASP A 230 -13.95 23.91 8.11
CA ASP A 230 -13.87 24.63 9.39
C ASP A 230 -13.14 23.79 10.44
N ILE A 231 -11.81 23.95 10.51
CA ILE A 231 -10.90 23.03 11.23
C ILE A 231 -11.16 23.10 12.74
N GLY A 232 -12.11 23.94 13.17
CA GLY A 232 -12.62 24.01 14.52
C GLY A 232 -13.22 22.70 15.03
N GLU A 233 -13.80 21.86 14.16
CA GLU A 233 -14.37 20.57 14.55
C GLU A 233 -13.58 19.43 13.89
N GLY A 234 -12.55 18.93 14.57
CA GLY A 234 -11.84 17.74 14.11
C GLY A 234 -12.79 16.55 13.87
N THR A 235 -12.40 15.60 13.04
CA THR A 235 -13.20 14.38 12.81
C THR A 235 -12.61 13.19 13.56
N ILE A 236 -13.45 12.30 14.09
CA ILE A 236 -13.07 10.92 14.42
C ILE A 236 -13.73 10.03 13.37
N VAL A 237 -12.94 9.25 12.65
CA VAL A 237 -13.44 8.36 11.61
C VAL A 237 -13.48 6.95 12.16
N TYR A 238 -14.65 6.32 12.16
CA TYR A 238 -14.76 4.88 12.36
C TYR A 238 -14.99 4.21 11.00
N TYR A 239 -14.04 3.40 10.55
CA TYR A 239 -14.15 2.62 9.33
C TYR A 239 -15.05 1.39 9.57
N SER A 240 -16.28 1.46 9.04
CA SER A 240 -17.28 0.40 9.16
C SER A 240 -17.09 -0.69 8.11
N ARG A 241 -17.35 -1.93 8.54
CA ARG A 241 -17.46 -3.09 7.66
C ARG A 241 -18.69 -3.94 8.01
N SER A 242 -19.76 -3.30 8.48
CA SER A 242 -20.98 -4.02 8.84
C SER A 242 -21.61 -4.73 7.64
N ALA A 243 -22.03 -5.97 7.87
CA ALA A 243 -22.75 -6.81 6.91
C ALA A 243 -23.99 -6.11 6.31
N ALA A 244 -24.63 -5.23 7.08
CA ALA A 244 -25.80 -4.47 6.62
C ALA A 244 -25.46 -3.48 5.50
N HIS A 245 -24.27 -2.87 5.55
CA HIS A 245 -23.79 -1.99 4.48
C HIS A 245 -23.43 -2.80 3.23
N HIS A 246 -22.79 -3.96 3.39
CA HIS A 246 -22.47 -4.85 2.28
C HIS A 246 -23.70 -5.33 1.49
N LYS A 247 -24.80 -5.69 2.18
CA LYS A 247 -26.04 -6.12 1.50
C LYS A 247 -26.63 -5.01 0.64
N ARG A 248 -26.60 -3.75 1.11
CA ARG A 248 -27.06 -2.58 0.34
C ARG A 248 -26.16 -2.32 -0.87
N ASN A 249 -24.84 -2.43 -0.70
CA ASN A 249 -23.88 -2.16 -1.76
C ASN A 249 -23.96 -3.21 -2.88
N LYS A 250 -24.12 -4.50 -2.56
CA LYS A 250 -24.19 -5.58 -3.56
C LYS A 250 -25.33 -5.40 -4.58
N ALA A 251 -26.43 -4.77 -4.19
CA ALA A 251 -27.53 -4.47 -5.11
C ALA A 251 -27.16 -3.36 -6.13
N ASN A 252 -26.29 -2.43 -5.74
CA ASN A 252 -25.91 -1.25 -6.53
C ASN A 252 -24.63 -1.44 -7.36
N ILE A 253 -23.83 -2.47 -7.08
CA ILE A 253 -22.56 -2.76 -7.77
C ILE A 253 -22.74 -3.19 -9.24
N THR A 254 -23.97 -3.42 -9.71
CA THR A 254 -24.18 -4.12 -10.99
C THR A 254 -23.94 -3.32 -12.27
N LYS A 255 -23.70 -1.99 -12.29
CA LYS A 255 -23.61 -1.31 -13.61
C LYS A 255 -22.59 -0.21 -13.92
N LEU A 256 -21.92 0.51 -13.00
CA LEU A 256 -21.05 1.62 -13.48
C LEU A 256 -19.92 2.11 -12.56
N ASN A 257 -19.67 1.48 -11.41
CA ASN A 257 -18.60 1.94 -10.52
C ASN A 257 -17.88 0.77 -9.84
N PRO A 258 -17.05 0.03 -10.59
CA PRO A 258 -16.31 -1.08 -10.03
C PRO A 258 -15.27 -0.53 -9.04
N HIS A 259 -15.38 -0.89 -7.76
CA HIS A 259 -14.27 -0.93 -6.80
C HIS A 259 -13.76 0.36 -6.10
N ILE A 260 -14.63 1.33 -5.80
CA ILE A 260 -14.43 2.23 -4.63
C ILE A 260 -15.24 1.73 -3.43
N ASP A 261 -15.48 0.42 -3.32
CA ASP A 261 -16.07 -0.14 -2.12
C ASP A 261 -14.94 -0.65 -1.21
N ALA A 262 -14.95 -0.18 0.03
CA ALA A 262 -14.06 -0.65 1.08
C ALA A 262 -14.33 -2.14 1.44
N SER A 263 -15.42 -2.71 0.92
CA SER A 263 -15.82 -4.10 1.08
C SER A 263 -14.79 -5.12 0.57
N HIS A 264 -14.02 -5.72 1.47
CA HIS A 264 -13.47 -7.07 1.27
C HIS A 264 -14.26 -8.07 2.12
N GLY A 265 -14.12 -9.38 1.89
CA GLY A 265 -15.03 -10.42 2.43
C GLY A 265 -15.18 -10.53 3.96
N ARG A 266 -14.32 -9.89 4.76
CA ARG A 266 -14.43 -9.88 6.23
C ARG A 266 -15.37 -8.77 6.73
N GLN A 267 -16.32 -9.11 7.58
CA GLN A 267 -17.33 -8.18 8.12
C GLN A 267 -17.21 -8.07 9.65
N ILE A 268 -17.68 -6.96 10.21
CA ILE A 268 -17.98 -6.88 11.64
C ILE A 268 -19.49 -7.11 11.80
N GLU A 269 -19.89 -7.91 12.78
CA GLU A 269 -21.31 -8.12 13.06
C GLU A 269 -21.99 -6.80 13.45
N GLU A 270 -23.21 -6.55 12.94
CA GLU A 270 -23.91 -5.27 13.12
C GLU A 270 -24.16 -4.92 14.59
N GLY A 271 -24.47 -5.90 15.45
CA GLY A 271 -24.56 -5.69 16.90
C GLY A 271 -23.23 -5.23 17.49
N HIS A 272 -22.17 -5.98 17.22
CA HIS A 272 -20.82 -5.69 17.71
C HIS A 272 -20.27 -4.35 17.20
N GLU A 273 -20.57 -3.97 15.96
CA GLU A 273 -20.19 -2.67 15.41
C GLU A 273 -20.90 -1.51 16.11
N ARG A 274 -22.20 -1.65 16.42
CA ARG A 274 -22.93 -0.65 17.21
C ARG A 274 -22.28 -0.49 18.60
N ASP A 275 -21.92 -1.60 19.23
CA ASP A 275 -21.24 -1.55 20.54
C ASP A 275 -19.88 -0.84 20.47
N ILE A 276 -19.10 -1.04 19.40
CA ILE A 276 -17.85 -0.30 19.16
C ILE A 276 -18.11 1.20 19.00
N ILE A 277 -19.10 1.58 18.20
CA ILE A 277 -19.48 2.99 17.99
C ILE A 277 -19.90 3.63 19.31
N ASP A 278 -20.65 2.91 20.15
CA ASP A 278 -21.07 3.40 21.47
C ASP A 278 -19.88 3.55 22.42
N VAL A 279 -18.88 2.65 22.39
CA VAL A 279 -17.61 2.83 23.10
C VAL A 279 -16.90 4.12 22.65
N ILE A 280 -16.82 4.39 21.34
CA ILE A 280 -16.21 5.63 20.82
C ILE A 280 -16.96 6.86 21.32
N ARG A 281 -18.30 6.89 21.21
CA ARG A 281 -19.13 8.02 21.68
C ARG A 281 -18.99 8.26 23.18
N ASN A 282 -18.98 7.19 23.98
CA ASN A 282 -18.83 7.28 25.42
C ASN A 282 -17.45 7.83 25.80
N GLY A 283 -16.39 7.37 25.14
CA GLY A 283 -15.04 7.90 25.33
C GLY A 283 -14.93 9.38 24.92
N MET A 284 -15.57 9.78 23.80
CA MET A 284 -15.65 11.18 23.39
C MET A 284 -16.33 12.06 24.46
N ALA A 285 -17.49 11.63 24.96
CA ALA A 285 -18.20 12.35 26.02
C ALA A 285 -17.38 12.43 27.32
N ARG A 286 -16.74 11.33 27.72
CA ARG A 286 -15.88 11.23 28.92
C ARG A 286 -14.72 12.23 28.87
N HIS A 287 -14.10 12.41 27.71
CA HIS A 287 -12.96 13.29 27.46
C HIS A 287 -13.33 14.65 26.87
N ARG A 288 -14.63 15.01 26.86
CA ARG A 288 -15.15 16.29 26.35
C ARG A 288 -14.63 16.61 24.93
N ARG A 289 -14.57 15.57 24.10
CA ARG A 289 -14.17 15.63 22.69
C ARG A 289 -15.34 16.16 21.88
N ASN A 290 -15.18 17.32 21.25
CA ASN A 290 -16.21 17.97 20.44
C ASN A 290 -16.10 17.60 18.95
N GLU A 291 -15.20 16.66 18.62
CA GLU A 291 -15.05 16.16 17.26
C GLU A 291 -16.34 15.53 16.72
N ARG A 292 -16.51 15.57 15.41
CA ARG A 292 -17.57 14.85 14.72
C ARG A 292 -17.17 13.38 14.53
N LEU A 293 -18.00 12.45 14.98
CA LEU A 293 -17.83 11.03 14.65
C LEU A 293 -18.46 10.72 13.28
N VAL A 294 -17.68 10.16 12.37
CA VAL A 294 -18.13 9.72 11.04
C VAL A 294 -18.00 8.22 10.90
N VAL A 295 -19.09 7.55 10.49
CA VAL A 295 -19.06 6.11 10.21
C VAL A 295 -18.79 5.90 8.73
N PHE A 296 -17.52 5.72 8.39
CA PHE A 296 -17.06 5.63 7.01
C PHE A 296 -17.20 4.22 6.45
N ASN A 297 -17.98 4.07 5.37
CA ASN A 297 -18.16 2.82 4.62
C ASN A 297 -17.99 3.02 3.09
N GLY A 298 -17.32 4.11 2.69
CA GLY A 298 -17.17 4.51 1.29
C GLY A 298 -18.37 5.26 0.68
N HIS A 299 -19.44 5.50 1.44
CA HIS A 299 -20.63 6.22 0.96
C HIS A 299 -20.94 7.44 1.84
N ARG A 300 -21.56 8.47 1.24
CA ARG A 300 -22.02 9.65 1.95
C ARG A 300 -23.21 9.30 2.85
N GLU A 301 -23.20 9.82 4.07
CA GLU A 301 -24.31 9.63 5.02
C GLU A 301 -25.60 10.32 4.53
N SER A 302 -25.48 11.44 3.81
CA SER A 302 -26.62 12.28 3.41
C SER A 302 -27.52 11.65 2.33
N ASP A 303 -26.94 10.96 1.36
CA ASP A 303 -27.66 10.43 0.20
C ASP A 303 -27.33 8.96 -0.13
N GLY A 304 -26.43 8.33 0.64
CA GLY A 304 -26.00 6.96 0.42
C GLY A 304 -25.22 6.74 -0.88
N LYS A 305 -24.81 7.78 -1.60
CA LYS A 305 -24.02 7.64 -2.83
C LYS A 305 -22.54 7.39 -2.49
N PRO A 306 -21.77 6.71 -3.35
CA PRO A 306 -20.34 6.54 -3.16
C PRO A 306 -19.63 7.88 -3.00
N MET A 307 -18.70 7.96 -2.06
CA MET A 307 -17.81 9.12 -1.91
C MET A 307 -16.78 9.11 -3.04
N SER A 308 -16.61 10.26 -3.68
CA SER A 308 -15.50 10.54 -4.57
C SER A 308 -14.15 10.46 -3.84
N PHE A 309 -13.07 10.38 -4.59
CA PHE A 309 -11.73 10.35 -4.03
C PHE A 309 -11.40 11.62 -3.22
N LEU A 310 -11.80 12.82 -3.66
CA LEU A 310 -11.53 14.07 -2.91
C LEU A 310 -12.34 14.09 -1.62
N GLU A 311 -13.61 13.67 -1.64
CA GLU A 311 -14.41 13.58 -0.41
C GLU A 311 -13.77 12.63 0.61
N GLN A 312 -13.21 11.51 0.16
CA GLN A 312 -12.47 10.59 1.05
C GLN A 312 -11.17 11.21 1.56
N ARG A 313 -10.40 11.84 0.68
CA ARG A 313 -9.18 12.56 1.06
C ARG A 313 -9.48 13.64 2.10
N ASP A 314 -10.48 14.48 1.85
CA ASP A 314 -10.85 15.60 2.71
C ASP A 314 -11.34 15.08 4.08
N LEU A 315 -12.16 14.02 4.10
CA LEU A 315 -12.58 13.36 5.34
C LEU A 315 -11.37 12.89 6.16
N PHE A 316 -10.43 12.16 5.54
CA PHE A 316 -9.28 11.59 6.25
C PHE A 316 -8.22 12.65 6.61
N SER A 317 -8.07 13.72 5.83
CA SER A 317 -7.22 14.87 6.18
C SER A 317 -7.74 15.60 7.44
N SER A 318 -9.07 15.67 7.60
CA SER A 318 -9.72 16.24 8.79
C SER A 318 -9.71 15.32 10.01
N ALA A 319 -9.31 14.05 9.85
CA ALA A 319 -9.35 13.06 10.93
C ALA A 319 -8.27 13.32 11.98
N SER A 320 -8.69 13.44 13.23
CA SER A 320 -7.83 13.41 14.42
C SER A 320 -7.52 11.98 14.85
N ILE A 321 -8.49 11.08 14.71
CA ILE A 321 -8.37 9.66 15.03
C ILE A 321 -9.10 8.84 13.97
N VAL A 322 -8.48 7.77 13.48
CA VAL A 322 -9.11 6.75 12.63
C VAL A 322 -9.15 5.43 13.38
N VAL A 323 -10.33 4.82 13.48
CA VAL A 323 -10.56 3.56 14.19
C VAL A 323 -11.18 2.56 13.23
N GLY A 324 -10.78 1.30 13.26
CA GLY A 324 -11.50 0.24 12.55
C GLY A 324 -10.63 -0.91 12.07
N PRO A 325 -11.23 -1.88 11.37
CA PRO A 325 -10.53 -3.06 10.90
C PRO A 325 -9.58 -2.78 9.73
N HIS A 326 -8.55 -3.60 9.59
CA HIS A 326 -7.74 -3.63 8.36
C HIS A 326 -8.63 -3.83 7.12
N GLY A 327 -8.46 -3.00 6.08
CA GLY A 327 -9.19 -3.13 4.81
C GLY A 327 -9.10 -1.91 3.92
N GLY A 328 -9.93 -1.90 2.86
CA GLY A 328 -9.89 -0.91 1.79
C GLY A 328 -9.97 0.54 2.28
N GLY A 329 -10.91 0.80 3.19
CA GLY A 329 -11.12 2.15 3.72
C GLY A 329 -10.00 2.65 4.62
N MET A 330 -9.34 1.75 5.37
CA MET A 330 -8.21 2.12 6.23
C MET A 330 -6.96 2.50 5.42
N ALA A 331 -6.86 2.15 4.13
CA ALA A 331 -5.77 2.63 3.27
C ALA A 331 -5.75 4.17 3.15
N SER A 332 -6.89 4.83 3.34
CA SER A 332 -7.03 6.30 3.28
C SER A 332 -6.32 7.03 4.42
N ILE A 333 -5.76 6.34 5.43
CA ILE A 333 -4.94 6.99 6.48
C ILE A 333 -3.69 7.70 5.93
N ILE A 334 -3.28 7.39 4.70
CA ILE A 334 -2.21 8.11 4.00
C ILE A 334 -2.53 9.61 3.81
N PHE A 335 -3.82 9.97 3.79
CA PHE A 335 -4.29 11.34 3.65
C PHE A 335 -4.32 12.11 4.98
N MET A 336 -4.07 11.46 6.11
CA MET A 336 -4.05 12.14 7.41
C MET A 336 -2.91 13.15 7.47
N GLU A 337 -3.22 14.38 7.86
CA GLU A 337 -2.26 15.47 7.87
C GLU A 337 -1.45 15.55 9.15
N GLU A 338 -0.22 16.06 9.01
CA GLU A 338 0.57 16.41 10.17
C GLU A 338 -0.06 17.62 10.86
N ARG A 339 -0.20 17.54 12.18
CA ARG A 339 -0.78 18.61 12.99
C ARG A 339 0.26 19.13 13.96
N SER A 340 0.34 20.45 14.08
CA SER A 340 1.36 21.12 14.89
C SER A 340 1.30 20.81 16.39
N ARG A 341 0.16 20.36 16.92
CA ARG A 341 -0.06 20.18 18.36
C ARG A 341 -0.20 18.72 18.79
N THR A 342 -1.03 17.96 18.09
CA THR A 342 -1.30 16.56 18.43
C THR A 342 -1.27 15.75 17.14
N PRO A 343 -0.31 14.82 16.97
CA PRO A 343 -0.28 13.96 15.80
C PRO A 343 -1.61 13.18 15.72
N PRO A 344 -2.22 13.07 14.54
CA PRO A 344 -3.40 12.25 14.42
C PRO A 344 -3.07 10.78 14.73
N ALA A 345 -4.05 10.04 15.24
CA ALA A 345 -3.83 8.67 15.69
C ALA A 345 -4.63 7.64 14.88
N VAL A 346 -4.13 6.41 14.82
CA VAL A 346 -4.81 5.28 14.17
C VAL A 346 -4.96 4.15 15.18
N LEU A 347 -6.17 3.60 15.30
CA LEU A 347 -6.46 2.39 16.07
C LEU A 347 -6.95 1.31 15.11
N GLU A 348 -6.03 0.52 14.58
CA GLU A 348 -6.32 -0.52 13.59
C GLU A 348 -6.64 -1.87 14.27
N PHE A 349 -7.71 -2.52 13.83
CA PHE A 349 -8.02 -3.89 14.26
C PHE A 349 -7.28 -4.90 13.38
N ILE A 350 -6.47 -5.74 14.00
CA ILE A 350 -5.53 -6.62 13.31
C ILE A 350 -5.59 -8.06 13.80
N CYS A 351 -5.06 -8.97 12.99
CA CYS A 351 -4.89 -10.35 13.40
C CYS A 351 -3.87 -10.52 14.51
N SER A 352 -4.21 -11.34 15.50
CA SER A 352 -3.31 -11.82 16.55
C SER A 352 -3.13 -13.34 16.48
N PRO A 353 -2.22 -13.94 17.29
CA PRO A 353 -2.05 -15.39 17.38
C PRO A 353 -3.37 -16.12 17.70
N GLU A 354 -4.26 -15.49 18.44
CA GLU A 354 -5.56 -16.04 18.82
C GLU A 354 -6.57 -16.02 17.66
N SER A 355 -6.33 -15.21 16.63
CA SER A 355 -7.24 -14.99 15.50
C SER A 355 -6.64 -15.43 14.16
N VAL A 356 -5.72 -16.41 14.15
CA VAL A 356 -5.02 -16.87 12.92
C VAL A 356 -5.95 -17.38 11.82
N LYS A 357 -7.17 -17.81 12.17
CA LYS A 357 -8.20 -18.29 11.24
C LYS A 357 -8.89 -17.18 10.43
N VAL A 358 -8.62 -15.91 10.73
CA VAL A 358 -9.24 -14.76 10.06
C VAL A 358 -8.74 -14.59 8.62
N GLN A 359 -7.45 -14.83 8.36
CA GLN A 359 -6.88 -14.77 7.01
C GLN A 359 -5.51 -15.46 6.96
N SER A 360 -5.07 -15.82 5.74
CA SER A 360 -3.71 -16.28 5.50
C SER A 360 -2.69 -15.23 5.90
N SER A 361 -1.53 -15.68 6.36
CA SER A 361 -0.45 -14.83 6.89
C SER A 361 -0.78 -14.10 8.20
N CYS A 362 -1.78 -14.52 8.97
CA CYS A 362 -1.86 -14.13 10.38
C CYS A 362 -0.87 -14.94 11.24
N PRO A 363 -0.35 -14.38 12.34
CA PRO A 363 -0.62 -13.04 12.89
C PRO A 363 0.30 -11.93 12.34
N TRP A 364 -0.06 -10.66 12.58
CA TRP A 364 0.79 -9.45 12.39
C TRP A 364 1.24 -9.04 10.98
N HIS A 365 1.13 -9.87 9.93
CA HIS A 365 1.62 -9.47 8.60
C HIS A 365 0.69 -8.51 7.83
N LYS A 366 -0.56 -8.39 8.25
CA LYS A 366 -1.63 -7.67 7.54
C LYS A 366 -2.09 -6.48 8.37
N THR A 367 -1.19 -5.49 8.45
CA THR A 367 -1.39 -4.21 9.13
C THR A 367 -0.83 -3.10 8.26
N PHE A 368 -1.50 -1.95 8.23
CA PHE A 368 -0.94 -0.77 7.58
C PHE A 368 0.23 -0.17 8.36
N TYR A 369 0.46 -0.54 9.62
CA TYR A 369 1.69 -0.19 10.34
C TYR A 369 2.95 -0.66 9.62
N SER A 370 2.92 -1.81 8.95
CA SER A 370 4.08 -2.26 8.16
C SER A 370 4.39 -1.37 6.95
N LEU A 371 3.41 -0.60 6.49
CA LEU A 371 3.53 0.29 5.34
C LEU A 371 3.79 1.73 5.80
N TRP A 372 3.10 2.15 6.86
CA TRP A 372 2.97 3.54 7.29
C TRP A 372 3.44 3.78 8.73
N GLY A 373 3.89 2.75 9.46
CA GLY A 373 4.30 2.87 10.86
C GLY A 373 5.58 3.69 11.08
N THR A 374 6.30 4.03 10.02
CA THR A 374 7.43 4.98 10.06
C THR A 374 7.06 6.39 9.68
N ILE A 375 5.77 6.65 9.46
CA ILE A 375 5.27 8.00 9.33
C ILE A 375 5.40 8.70 10.70
N PRO A 376 6.28 9.69 10.86
CA PRO A 376 6.58 10.25 12.18
C PRO A 376 5.43 11.07 12.77
N TRP A 377 4.48 11.52 11.94
CA TRP A 377 3.34 12.32 12.39
C TRP A 377 2.08 11.50 12.69
N ILE A 378 2.09 10.17 12.58
CA ILE A 378 0.94 9.32 12.93
C ILE A 378 1.24 8.54 14.20
N ASP A 379 0.36 8.65 15.20
CA ASP A 379 0.42 7.84 16.41
C ASP A 379 -0.37 6.53 16.20
N TYR A 380 0.33 5.42 15.97
CA TYR A 380 -0.28 4.18 15.46
C TYR A 380 -0.45 3.13 16.55
N HIS A 381 -1.66 2.59 16.68
CA HIS A 381 -2.07 1.62 17.71
C HIS A 381 -2.84 0.46 17.12
N HIS A 382 -2.88 -0.65 17.86
CA HIS A 382 -3.53 -1.88 17.44
C HIS A 382 -4.48 -2.43 18.49
N VAL A 383 -5.62 -2.97 18.05
CA VAL A 383 -6.44 -3.89 18.84
C VAL A 383 -6.50 -5.23 18.13
N PRO A 384 -6.09 -6.34 18.79
CA PRO A 384 -6.18 -7.65 18.18
C PRO A 384 -7.64 -8.10 18.02
N PHE A 385 -7.92 -8.80 16.93
CA PHE A 385 -9.16 -9.54 16.79
C PHE A 385 -9.27 -10.62 17.87
N SER A 386 -10.48 -10.81 18.39
CA SER A 386 -10.79 -11.83 19.39
C SER A 386 -10.74 -13.24 18.80
N SER A 387 -10.52 -14.26 19.65
CA SER A 387 -10.40 -15.67 19.23
C SER A 387 -11.65 -16.27 18.59
N ASN A 388 -12.81 -15.67 18.78
CA ASN A 388 -14.06 -16.03 18.11
C ASN A 388 -14.17 -15.50 16.67
N SER A 389 -13.23 -14.65 16.22
CA SER A 389 -13.19 -14.13 14.84
C SER A 389 -12.92 -15.21 13.82
N THR A 390 -13.67 -15.21 12.73
CA THR A 390 -13.59 -16.15 11.60
C THR A 390 -13.10 -15.44 10.33
N LYS A 391 -13.00 -16.19 9.22
CA LYS A 391 -12.70 -15.63 7.89
C LYS A 391 -13.78 -14.66 7.37
N ASP A 392 -15.02 -14.79 7.87
CA ASP A 392 -16.18 -14.05 7.39
C ASP A 392 -16.56 -12.93 8.37
N PHE A 393 -16.46 -13.18 9.68
CA PHE A 393 -16.82 -12.23 10.74
C PHE A 393 -15.69 -12.02 11.73
N THR A 394 -15.33 -10.76 11.98
CA THR A 394 -14.29 -10.37 12.93
C THR A 394 -14.88 -9.66 14.14
N TYR A 395 -14.30 -9.94 15.31
CA TYR A 395 -14.68 -9.36 16.60
C TYR A 395 -13.44 -8.78 17.26
N VAL A 396 -13.63 -7.79 18.13
CA VAL A 396 -12.59 -7.22 19.00
C VAL A 396 -13.12 -7.13 20.42
N SER A 397 -12.24 -7.14 21.41
CA SER A 397 -12.65 -6.90 22.80
C SER A 397 -13.07 -5.43 22.97
N LEU A 398 -14.34 -5.17 23.28
CA LEU A 398 -14.85 -3.82 23.54
C LEU A 398 -14.10 -3.13 24.69
N LYS A 399 -13.66 -3.91 25.70
CA LYS A 399 -12.83 -3.41 26.79
C LYS A 399 -11.48 -2.90 26.28
N LEU A 400 -10.80 -3.66 25.39
CA LEU A 400 -9.50 -3.22 24.84
C LEU A 400 -9.66 -1.99 23.93
N VAL A 401 -10.78 -1.90 23.20
CA VAL A 401 -11.10 -0.70 22.41
C VAL A 401 -11.30 0.52 23.32
N ASP A 402 -12.08 0.39 24.40
CA ASP A 402 -12.29 1.49 25.36
C ASP A 402 -10.98 1.91 26.04
N GLU A 403 -10.17 0.96 26.51
CA GLU A 403 -8.86 1.24 27.12
C GLU A 403 -7.91 1.97 26.17
N ALA A 404 -7.81 1.52 24.91
CA ALA A 404 -6.97 2.16 23.91
C ALA A 404 -7.46 3.58 23.57
N LEU A 405 -8.77 3.77 23.38
CA LEU A 405 -9.35 5.08 23.10
C LEU A 405 -9.20 6.05 24.27
N ASN A 406 -9.36 5.58 25.51
CA ASN A 406 -9.11 6.39 26.71
C ASN A 406 -7.68 6.90 26.75
N ALA A 407 -6.70 6.03 26.44
CA ALA A 407 -5.30 6.43 26.39
C ALA A 407 -5.05 7.50 25.30
N LEU A 408 -5.63 7.31 24.10
CA LEU A 408 -5.52 8.26 22.99
C LEU A 408 -6.15 9.63 23.33
N PHE A 409 -7.36 9.62 23.90
CA PHE A 409 -8.06 10.84 24.26
C PHE A 409 -7.36 11.59 25.39
N ALA A 410 -6.95 10.91 26.47
CA ALA A 410 -6.21 11.53 27.58
C ALA A 410 -4.89 12.17 27.11
N ARG A 411 -4.16 11.53 26.19
CA ARG A 411 -2.93 12.11 25.62
C ARG A 411 -3.20 13.41 24.87
N SER A 412 -4.29 13.46 24.10
CA SER A 412 -4.67 14.67 23.36
C SER A 412 -4.97 15.86 24.27
N GLU A 413 -5.57 15.61 25.45
CA GLU A 413 -5.82 16.63 26.48
C GLU A 413 -4.51 17.18 27.06
N ILE A 414 -3.56 16.29 27.38
CA ILE A 414 -2.25 16.66 27.93
C ILE A 414 -1.50 17.53 26.92
N ASN A 415 -1.44 17.11 25.65
CA ASN A 415 -0.78 17.87 24.60
C ASN A 415 -1.42 19.25 24.40
N GLY A 416 -2.76 19.32 24.40
CA GLY A 416 -3.50 20.58 24.32
C GLY A 416 -3.19 21.51 25.50
N ALA A 417 -3.14 20.98 26.73
CA ALA A 417 -2.81 21.75 27.92
C ALA A 417 -1.35 22.26 27.91
N MET A 418 -0.41 21.46 27.41
CA MET A 418 0.99 21.87 27.25
C MET A 418 1.14 22.99 26.22
N ALA A 419 0.50 22.86 25.05
CA ALA A 419 0.53 23.88 24.01
C ALA A 419 -0.09 25.22 24.49
N ALA A 420 -1.19 25.16 25.25
CA ALA A 420 -1.80 26.36 25.83
C ALA A 420 -0.89 27.07 26.85
N LYS A 421 -0.13 26.30 27.65
CA LYS A 421 0.87 26.85 28.58
C LYS A 421 2.03 27.52 27.85
N GLU A 422 2.52 26.91 26.78
CA GLU A 422 3.59 27.45 25.94
C GLU A 422 3.15 28.76 25.26
N GLU A 423 1.95 28.79 24.67
CA GLU A 423 1.39 29.99 24.06
C GLU A 423 1.24 31.14 25.07
N LEU A 424 0.81 30.83 26.29
CA LEU A 424 0.72 31.82 27.38
C LEU A 424 2.10 32.32 27.82
N ALA A 425 3.12 31.45 27.85
CA ALA A 425 4.49 31.83 28.19
C ALA A 425 5.09 32.78 27.15
N ILE A 426 4.89 32.49 25.85
CA ILE A 426 5.33 33.36 24.73
C ILE A 426 4.65 34.73 24.83
N LYS A 427 3.33 34.76 25.05
CA LYS A 427 2.60 36.03 25.21
C LYS A 427 3.11 36.86 26.39
N ARG A 428 3.55 36.21 27.48
CA ARG A 428 4.13 36.89 28.65
C ARG A 428 5.54 37.41 28.43
N SER A 429 6.35 36.78 27.58
CA SER A 429 7.71 37.27 27.29
C SER A 429 7.76 38.50 26.37
N HIS A 430 6.63 38.82 25.72
CA HIS A 430 6.50 40.00 24.85
C HIS A 430 5.83 41.21 25.53
N LEU A 431 5.44 41.06 26.80
CA LEU A 431 4.98 42.13 27.69
C LEU A 431 6.10 42.50 28.65
#